data_AF-A0A662V4A7-F1
#
_entry.id   AF-A0A662V4A7-F1
#
_cell.length_a   1.000
_cell.length_b   1.000
_cell.length_c   1.000
_cell.angle_alpha   90.00
_cell.angle_beta   90.00
_cell.angle_gamma   90.00
#
_symmetry.space_group_name_H-M   'P 1'
#
loop_
_entity.id
_entity.type
_entity.pdbx_description
1 polymer ?
#
loop_
_entity_poly.entity_id
_entity_poly.type
_entity_poly.pdbx_seq_one_letter_code
_entity_poly.pdbx_strand_id
1 'polypeptide(L)'
;LSIDEETLTIIEKMAERNFEATKRIKEAIEALIKEAKKALGIADIIEHIEEEVDDIRMEALELVLSKCHEEIRSISLCILLKDIIDSIENSVDRCEDVADVIRSIAVLS
;
A
#
# COMPACT_ATOMS: atom_id res chain seq x y z
N LEU A 1 11.14 10.51 21.00
CA LEU A 1 9.94 9.75 20.56
C LEU A 1 10.47 8.41 20.10
N SER A 2 10.37 7.38 20.93
CA SER A 2 10.76 6.02 20.53
C SER A 2 9.51 5.32 20.00
N ILE A 3 9.55 4.94 18.73
CA ILE A 3 8.60 4.02 18.14
C ILE A 3 9.15 2.62 18.43
N ASP A 4 8.30 1.71 18.89
CA ASP A 4 8.68 0.32 19.15
C ASP A 4 8.96 -0.43 17.84
N GLU A 5 9.76 -1.49 17.95
CA GLU A 5 10.21 -2.29 16.81
C GLU A 5 9.04 -2.91 16.04
N GLU A 6 8.03 -3.41 16.73
CA GLU A 6 6.84 -4.02 16.12
C GLU A 6 6.07 -3.03 15.23
N THR A 7 5.83 -1.81 15.74
CA THR A 7 5.20 -0.74 14.94
C THR A 7 6.07 -0.33 13.76
N LEU A 8 7.40 -0.32 13.90
CA LEU A 8 8.30 -0.02 12.79
C LEU A 8 8.26 -1.11 11.72
N THR A 9 8.30 -2.39 12.12
CA THR A 9 8.28 -3.53 11.20
C THR A 9 7.00 -3.57 10.37
N ILE A 10 5.84 -3.30 10.96
CA ILE A 10 4.58 -3.30 10.19
C ILE A 10 4.51 -2.14 9.19
N ILE A 11 4.98 -0.95 9.57
CA ILE A 11 5.08 0.21 8.67
C ILE A 11 6.08 -0.07 7.54
N GLU A 12 7.23 -0.67 7.85
CA GLU A 12 8.23 -1.08 6.86
C GLU A 12 7.65 -2.06 5.86
N LYS A 13 6.89 -3.07 6.32
CA LYS A 13 6.20 -4.02 5.45
C LYS A 13 5.24 -3.29 4.48
N MET A 14 4.42 -2.36 4.97
CA MET A 14 3.53 -1.58 4.09
C MET A 14 4.33 -0.77 3.04
N ALA A 15 5.43 -0.15 3.46
CA ALA A 15 6.29 0.63 2.56
C ALA A 15 6.97 -0.23 1.48
N GLU A 16 7.39 -1.45 1.81
CA GLU A 16 7.93 -2.42 0.85
C GLU A 16 6.88 -2.84 -0.19
N ARG A 17 5.65 -3.10 0.25
CA ARG A 17 4.55 -3.43 -0.68
C ARG A 17 4.21 -2.26 -1.60
N ASN A 18 4.18 -1.04 -1.09
CA ASN A 18 4.01 0.17 -1.90
C ASN A 18 5.11 0.33 -2.97
N PHE A 19 6.37 0.09 -2.59
CA PHE A 19 7.48 0.12 -3.53
C PHE A 19 7.34 -0.94 -4.63
N GLU A 20 6.94 -2.17 -4.26
CA GLU A 20 6.71 -3.24 -5.23
C GLU A 20 5.53 -2.89 -6.17
N ALA A 21 4.42 -2.36 -5.66
CA ALA A 21 3.29 -1.89 -6.48
C ALA A 21 3.74 -0.83 -7.51
N THR A 22 4.51 0.16 -7.06
CA THR A 22 5.08 1.20 -7.94
C THR A 22 5.96 0.60 -9.05
N LYS A 23 6.77 -0.42 -8.73
CA LYS A 23 7.58 -1.12 -9.72
C LYS A 23 6.72 -1.90 -10.72
N ARG A 24 5.64 -2.54 -10.27
CA ARG A 24 4.69 -3.24 -11.14
C ARG A 24 3.95 -2.30 -12.08
N ILE A 25 3.62 -1.08 -11.68
CA ILE A 25 3.05 -0.07 -12.60
C ILE A 25 3.97 0.13 -13.80
N LYS A 26 5.28 0.30 -13.56
CA LYS A 26 6.24 0.48 -14.65
C LYS A 26 6.22 -0.72 -15.61
N GLU A 27 6.23 -1.93 -15.06
CA GLU A 27 6.17 -3.17 -15.84
C GLU A 27 4.86 -3.29 -16.63
N ALA A 28 3.73 -2.88 -16.03
CA ALA A 28 2.42 -2.88 -16.66
C ALA A 28 2.35 -1.91 -17.84
N ILE A 29 2.89 -0.69 -17.68
CA ILE A 29 2.98 0.31 -18.77
C ILE A 29 3.85 -0.21 -19.92
N GLU A 30 5.00 -0.82 -19.61
CA GLU A 30 5.87 -1.41 -20.64
C GLU A 30 5.21 -2.60 -21.36
N ALA A 31 4.42 -3.39 -20.63
CA ALA A 31 3.66 -4.50 -21.17
C ALA A 31 2.49 -4.03 -22.04
N LEU A 32 1.80 -2.95 -21.66
CA LEU A 32 0.63 -2.42 -22.39
C LEU A 32 0.96 -2.11 -23.87
N ILE A 33 2.17 -1.65 -24.15
CA ILE A 33 2.64 -1.33 -25.51
C ILE A 33 2.92 -2.59 -26.35
N LYS A 34 3.25 -3.71 -25.71
CA LYS A 34 3.77 -4.92 -26.38
C LYS A 34 2.78 -6.08 -26.40
N GLU A 35 2.10 -6.29 -25.27
CA GLU A 35 1.26 -7.44 -24.98
C GLU A 35 0.21 -7.06 -23.92
N ALA A 36 -0.97 -6.60 -24.37
CA ALA A 36 -2.06 -6.16 -23.50
C ALA A 36 -2.47 -7.22 -22.46
N LYS A 37 -2.49 -8.51 -22.83
CA LYS A 37 -2.80 -9.60 -21.90
C LYS A 37 -1.83 -9.68 -20.72
N LYS A 38 -0.55 -9.38 -20.94
CA LYS A 38 0.44 -9.33 -19.88
C LYS A 38 0.21 -8.12 -18.97
N ALA A 39 -0.19 -6.97 -19.53
CA ALA A 39 -0.54 -5.80 -18.74
C ALA A 39 -1.72 -6.07 -17.80
N LEU A 40 -2.74 -6.79 -18.27
CA LEU A 40 -3.87 -7.24 -17.42
C LEU A 40 -3.39 -8.08 -16.23
N GLY A 41 -2.56 -9.10 -16.48
CA GLY A 41 -2.05 -9.94 -15.39
C GLY A 41 -1.13 -9.20 -14.41
N ILE A 42 -0.49 -8.09 -14.81
CA ILE A 42 0.27 -7.25 -13.88
C ILE A 42 -0.69 -6.33 -13.09
N ALA A 43 -1.78 -5.85 -13.70
CA ALA A 43 -2.80 -5.09 -13.00
C ALA A 43 -3.45 -5.91 -11.87
N ASP A 44 -3.79 -7.18 -12.12
CA ASP A 44 -4.33 -8.10 -11.11
C ASP A 44 -3.34 -8.32 -9.94
N ILE A 45 -2.03 -8.27 -10.20
CA ILE A 45 -1.01 -8.34 -9.15
C ILE A 45 -0.98 -7.07 -8.30
N ILE A 46 -1.19 -5.89 -8.91
CA ILE A 46 -1.23 -4.62 -8.19
C ILE A 46 -2.45 -4.56 -7.28
N GLU A 47 -3.63 -4.97 -7.78
CA GLU A 47 -4.86 -5.14 -6.99
C GLU A 47 -4.62 -6.04 -5.79
N HIS A 48 -4.00 -7.21 -5.97
CA HIS A 48 -3.67 -8.08 -4.84
C HIS A 48 -2.66 -7.46 -3.84
N ILE A 49 -1.78 -6.57 -4.28
CA ILE A 49 -0.88 -5.83 -3.37
C ILE A 49 -1.67 -4.82 -2.54
N GLU A 50 -2.63 -4.12 -3.16
CA GLU A 50 -3.53 -3.17 -2.49
C GLU A 50 -4.35 -3.88 -1.42
N GLU A 51 -5.03 -4.99 -1.75
CA GLU A 51 -5.82 -5.78 -0.80
C GLU A 51 -4.98 -6.22 0.41
N GLU A 52 -3.73 -6.69 0.18
CA GLU A 52 -2.83 -7.08 1.28
C GLU A 52 -2.43 -5.89 2.15
N VAL A 53 -2.17 -4.73 1.55
CA VAL A 53 -1.80 -3.52 2.29
C VAL A 53 -2.97 -3.00 3.11
N ASP A 54 -4.20 -3.15 2.62
CA ASP A 54 -5.41 -2.75 3.31
C ASP A 54 -5.68 -3.63 4.55
N ASP A 55 -5.42 -4.95 4.44
CA ASP A 55 -5.40 -5.87 5.58
C ASP A 55 -4.31 -5.47 6.61
N ILE A 56 -3.07 -5.23 6.14
CA ILE A 56 -1.96 -4.80 7.02
C ILE A 56 -2.28 -3.46 7.69
N ARG A 57 -2.98 -2.55 7.00
CA ARG A 57 -3.41 -1.26 7.56
C ARG A 57 -4.31 -1.48 8.76
N MET A 58 -5.27 -2.40 8.69
CA MET A 58 -6.16 -2.71 9.81
C MET A 58 -5.35 -3.20 11.02
N GLU A 59 -4.43 -4.14 10.82
CA GLU A 59 -3.54 -4.66 11.87
C GLU A 59 -2.66 -3.54 12.47
N ALA A 60 -2.10 -2.67 11.63
CA ALA A 60 -1.24 -1.57 12.07
C ALA A 60 -2.01 -0.53 12.89
N LEU A 61 -3.24 -0.19 12.49
CA LEU A 61 -4.08 0.73 13.24
C LEU A 61 -4.52 0.13 14.58
N GLU A 62 -4.88 -1.15 14.64
CA GLU A 62 -5.20 -1.83 15.89
C GLU A 62 -4.01 -1.81 16.86
N LEU A 63 -2.81 -2.10 16.35
CA LEU A 63 -1.56 -2.05 17.12
C LEU A 63 -1.26 -0.65 17.65
N VAL A 64 -1.35 0.37 16.80
CA VAL A 64 -1.03 1.75 17.19
C VAL A 64 -2.05 2.27 18.19
N LEU A 65 -3.35 2.04 17.96
CA LEU A 65 -4.42 2.56 18.82
C LEU A 65 -4.44 1.87 20.19
N SER A 66 -4.19 0.57 20.27
CA SER A 66 -4.06 -0.15 21.55
C SER A 66 -2.91 0.41 22.39
N LYS A 67 -1.72 0.58 21.79
CA LYS A 67 -0.56 1.17 22.50
C LYS A 67 -0.79 2.63 22.89
N CYS A 68 -1.51 3.39 22.08
CA CYS A 68 -1.90 4.76 22.41
C CYS A 68 -2.85 4.84 23.60
N HIS A 69 -3.69 3.83 23.79
CA HIS A 69 -4.57 3.72 24.95
C HIS A 69 -3.81 3.29 26.22
N GLU A 70 -2.90 2.31 26.09
CA GLU A 70 -2.30 1.60 27.23
C GLU A 70 -0.98 2.22 27.74
N GLU A 71 -0.11 2.72 26.86
CA GLU A 71 1.29 3.01 27.20
C GLU A 71 1.57 4.49 27.56
N ILE A 72 0.54 5.34 27.71
CA ILE A 72 0.67 6.80 27.87
C ILE A 72 1.61 7.37 26.77
N ARG A 73 1.30 7.09 25.50
CA ARG A 73 1.95 7.77 24.36
C ARG A 73 1.45 9.20 24.25
N SER A 74 2.28 10.10 23.73
CA SER A 74 1.79 11.44 23.42
C SER A 74 0.76 11.36 22.29
N ILE A 75 -0.35 12.10 22.43
CA ILE A 75 -1.41 12.16 21.41
C ILE A 75 -0.83 12.54 20.04
N SER A 76 0.17 13.43 20.03
CA SER A 76 0.89 13.81 18.81
C SER A 76 1.58 12.64 18.11
N LEU A 77 2.15 11.69 18.84
CA LEU A 77 2.78 10.51 18.26
C LEU A 77 1.73 9.56 17.69
N CYS A 78 0.62 9.38 18.40
CA CYS A 78 -0.50 8.54 17.97
C CYS A 78 -1.09 9.02 16.63
N ILE A 79 -1.35 10.33 16.52
CA ILE A 79 -1.84 10.94 15.28
C ILE A 79 -0.81 10.77 14.17
N LEU A 80 0.48 11.05 14.45
CA LEU A 80 1.54 10.91 13.44
C LEU A 80 1.65 9.48 12.90
N LEU A 81 1.62 8.46 13.76
CA LEU A 81 1.71 7.06 13.34
C LEU A 81 0.50 6.64 12.50
N LYS A 82 -0.71 7.00 12.93
CA LYS A 82 -1.93 6.78 12.16
C LYS A 82 -1.83 7.44 10.78
N ASP A 83 -1.36 8.69 10.71
CA ASP A 83 -1.27 9.42 9.45
C ASP A 83 -0.19 8.83 8.51
N ILE A 84 0.91 8.29 9.06
CA ILE A 84 1.90 7.54 8.27
C ILE A 84 1.28 6.28 7.66
N ILE A 85 0.58 5.49 8.48
CA ILE A 85 -0.08 4.25 8.04
C ILE A 85 -1.07 4.54 6.91
N ASP A 86 -1.98 5.49 7.11
CA ASP A 86 -2.98 5.86 6.11
C ASP A 86 -2.33 6.48 4.87
N SER A 87 -1.24 7.25 5.02
CA SER A 87 -0.55 7.82 3.87
C SER A 87 0.13 6.75 3.00
N ILE A 88 0.60 5.65 3.60
CA ILE A 88 1.20 4.55 2.84
C ILE A 88 0.10 3.79 2.10
N GLU A 89 -1.00 3.41 2.77
CA GLU A 89 -2.11 2.72 2.11
C GLU A 89 -2.73 3.57 1.00
N ASN A 90 -3.04 4.85 1.23
CA ASN A 90 -3.49 5.74 0.16
C ASN A 90 -2.46 5.90 -0.98
N SER A 91 -1.17 5.61 -0.77
CA SER A 91 -0.20 5.56 -1.88
C SER A 91 -0.32 4.27 -2.71
N VAL A 92 -0.69 3.16 -2.08
CA VAL A 92 -0.93 1.87 -2.73
C VAL A 92 -2.28 1.86 -3.47
N ASP A 93 -3.33 2.45 -2.89
CA ASP A 93 -4.61 2.74 -3.56
C ASP A 93 -4.39 3.50 -4.89
N ARG A 94 -3.51 4.51 -4.88
CA ARG A 94 -3.15 5.22 -6.13
C ARG A 94 -2.42 4.34 -7.13
N CYS A 95 -1.75 3.28 -6.68
CA CYS A 95 -1.15 2.30 -7.59
C CYS A 95 -2.23 1.44 -8.25
N GLU A 96 -3.25 1.03 -7.52
CA GLU A 96 -4.43 0.34 -8.03
C GLU A 96 -5.20 1.21 -9.02
N ASP A 97 -5.48 2.48 -8.71
CA ASP A 97 -6.10 3.44 -9.63
C ASP A 97 -5.39 3.47 -11.00
N VAL A 98 -4.06 3.46 -10.98
CA VAL A 98 -3.24 3.43 -12.21
C VAL A 98 -3.37 2.08 -12.91
N ALA A 99 -3.38 0.97 -12.16
CA ALA A 99 -3.60 -0.37 -12.70
C ALA A 99 -4.98 -0.50 -13.37
N ASP A 100 -6.02 0.11 -12.81
CA ASP A 100 -7.38 0.18 -13.34
C ASP A 100 -7.45 0.92 -14.68
N VAL A 101 -6.73 2.04 -14.80
CA VAL A 101 -6.59 2.75 -16.07
C VAL A 101 -5.86 1.89 -17.10
N ILE A 102 -4.78 1.21 -16.71
CA ILE A 102 -4.05 0.30 -17.60
C ILE A 102 -4.96 -0.86 -18.05
N ARG A 103 -5.73 -1.45 -17.13
CA ARG A 103 -6.69 -2.53 -17.40
C ARG A 103 -7.74 -2.06 -18.42
N SER A 104 -8.28 -0.86 -18.22
CA SER A 104 -9.25 -0.25 -19.12
C SER A 104 -8.68 -0.03 -20.53
N ILE A 105 -7.43 0.43 -20.65
CA ILE A 105 -6.78 0.59 -21.97
C ILE A 105 -6.55 -0.77 -22.63
N ALA A 106 -6.04 -1.76 -21.89
CA ALA A 106 -5.73 -3.09 -22.40
C ALA A 106 -6.97 -3.86 -22.90
N VAL A 107 -8.15 -3.60 -22.31
CA VAL A 107 -9.42 -4.19 -22.78
C VAL A 107 -9.94 -3.52 -24.06
N LEU A 108 -9.59 -2.24 -24.28
CA LEU A 108 -10.03 -1.47 -25.46
C LEU A 108 -9.07 -1.57 -26.66
N SER A 109 -7.84 -2.03 -26.44
CA SER A 109 -6.79 -2.22 -27.47
C SER A 109 -6.91 -3.55 -28.19
#